data_AF-A0A834ZQW1-F1
#
_entry.id   AF-A0A834ZQW1-F1
#
_cell.length_a   1.000
_cell.length_b   1.000
_cell.length_c   1.000
_cell.angle_alpha   90.00
_cell.angle_beta   90.00
_cell.angle_gamma   90.00
#
_symmetry.space_group_name_H-M   'P 1'
#
loop_
_entity.id
_entity.type
_entity.pdbx_description
1 polymer ?
#
loop_
_entity_poly.entity_id
_entity_poly.type
_entity_poly.pdbx_seq_one_letter_code
_entity_poly.pdbx_strand_id
1 'polypeptide(L)' 'MQGPTISPVFCKRDGRVAADYYAVVICVPKKALYKSVQQLRAIGGSGVLISPLTYIFDEETPRWRDLLAKLGL' A
#
# COMPACT_ATOMS: atom_id res chain seq x y z
N MET A 1 1.39 3.76 -8.33
CA MET A 1 1.89 2.99 -7.15
C MET A 1 2.93 1.98 -7.62
N GLN A 2 4.12 1.96 -7.00
CA GLN A 2 5.35 1.40 -7.59
C GLN A 2 5.72 -0.01 -7.10
N GLY A 3 4.89 -0.64 -6.27
CA GLY A 3 5.14 -1.97 -5.70
C GLY A 3 4.95 -2.02 -4.18
N PRO A 4 5.26 -3.15 -3.55
CA PRO A 4 5.17 -3.30 -2.11
C PRO A 4 6.32 -2.57 -1.39
N THR A 5 6.00 -1.84 -0.32
CA THR A 5 7.00 -1.52 0.69
C THR A 5 7.21 -2.75 1.56
N ILE A 6 8.47 -3.19 1.69
CA ILE A 6 8.83 -4.39 2.46
C ILE A 6 9.77 -3.96 3.59
N SER A 7 9.47 -4.33 4.83
CA SER A 7 10.28 -3.98 5.99
C SER A 7 10.44 -5.18 6.93
N PRO A 8 11.64 -5.43 7.51
CA PRO A 8 11.85 -6.56 8.39
C PRO A 8 11.07 -6.39 9.70
N VAL A 9 10.50 -7.48 10.20
CA VAL A 9 9.85 -7.58 11.51
C VAL A 9 10.67 -8.52 12.35
N PHE A 10 11.23 -8.00 13.44
CA PHE A 10 12.11 -8.74 14.31
C PHE A 10 11.33 -9.43 15.41
N CYS A 11 11.58 -10.72 15.60
CA CYS A 11 11.06 -11.49 16.72
C CYS A 11 12.19 -12.10 17.53
N LYS A 12 11.93 -12.31 18.82
CA LYS A 12 12.85 -13.01 19.71
C LYS A 12 12.55 -14.52 19.64
N ARG A 13 13.53 -15.31 19.20
CA ARG A 13 13.51 -16.78 19.25
C ARG A 13 14.75 -17.25 19.97
N ASP A 14 14.57 -18.14 20.95
CA ASP A 14 15.67 -18.77 21.71
C ASP A 14 16.69 -17.76 22.28
N GLY A 15 16.20 -16.60 22.75
CA GLY A 15 17.05 -15.55 23.33
C GLY A 15 17.72 -14.61 22.31
N ARG A 16 17.65 -14.90 21.01
CA ARG A 16 18.23 -14.08 19.93
C ARG A 16 17.15 -13.33 19.15
N VAL A 17 17.50 -12.15 18.64
CA VAL A 17 16.62 -11.35 17.79
C VAL A 17 16.97 -11.64 16.34
N ALA A 18 15.98 -12.03 15.54
CA ALA A 18 16.12 -12.33 14.12
C ALA A 18 14.96 -11.72 13.30
N ALA A 19 15.24 -11.35 12.06
CA ALA A 19 14.25 -10.85 11.10
C ALA A 19 13.60 -12.02 10.34
N ASP A 20 12.81 -12.82 11.05
CA ASP A 20 12.16 -13.99 10.46
C ASP A 20 10.87 -13.66 9.69
N TYR A 21 10.37 -12.43 9.84
CA TYR A 21 9.15 -11.95 9.21
C TYR A 21 9.39 -10.62 8.50
N TYR A 22 8.49 -10.29 7.58
CA TYR A 22 8.47 -9.02 6.88
C TYR A 22 7.05 -8.44 6.88
N ALA A 23 6.95 -7.15 7.14
CA ALA A 23 5.74 -6.37 6.95
C ALA A 23 5.70 -5.88 5.50
N VAL A 24 4.54 -6.05 4.86
CA VAL A 24 4.31 -5.64 3.48
C VAL A 24 3.19 -4.60 3.45
N VAL A 25 3.44 -3.45 2.84
CA VAL A 25 2.45 -2.40 2.63
C VAL A 25 2.17 -2.26 1.14
N ILE A 26 0.91 -2.44 0.78
CA ILE A 26 0.40 -2.25 -0.59
C ILE A 26 -0.90 -1.47 -0.55
N CYS A 27 -1.16 -0.71 -1.60
CA CYS A 27 -2.45 -0.10 -1.82
C CYS A 27 -3.34 -1.05 -2.63
N VAL A 28 -4.57 -1.27 -2.15
CA VAL A 28 -5.52 -2.20 -2.75
C VAL A 28 -6.80 -1.44 -3.09
N PRO A 29 -7.31 -1.51 -4.35
CA PRO A 29 -8.61 -0.97 -4.68
C PRO A 29 -9.70 -1.59 -3.81
N LYS A 30 -10.61 -0.79 -3.25
CA LYS A 30 -11.66 -1.28 -2.32
C LYS A 30 -12.47 -2.44 -2.90
N LYS A 31 -12.74 -2.43 -4.21
CA LYS A 31 -13.47 -3.50 -4.93
C LYS A 31 -12.70 -4.83 -4.98
N ALA A 32 -11.37 -4.80 -4.86
CA ALA A 32 -10.50 -5.98 -4.87
C ALA A 32 -10.15 -6.48 -3.46
N LEU A 33 -10.52 -5.74 -2.41
CA LEU A 33 -10.06 -5.95 -1.02
C LEU A 33 -10.20 -7.41 -0.55
N TYR A 34 -11.40 -7.99 -0.68
CA TYR A 34 -11.66 -9.35 -0.20
C TYR A 34 -10.77 -10.39 -0.91
N LYS A 35 -10.69 -10.30 -2.24
CA LYS A 35 -9.84 -11.17 -3.06
C LYS A 35 -8.36 -11.00 -2.71
N SER A 36 -7.89 -9.78 -2.51
CA SER A 36 -6.50 -9.51 -2.14
C SER A 36 -6.15 -10.08 -0.76
N VAL A 37 -7.06 -10.00 0.23
CA VAL A 37 -6.85 -10.64 1.54
C VAL A 37 -6.74 -12.16 1.40
N GLN A 38 -7.58 -12.79 0.56
CA GLN A 38 -7.47 -14.22 0.29
C GLN A 38 -6.12 -14.58 -0.34
N GLN A 39 -5.65 -13.79 -1.32
CA GLN A 39 -4.35 -13.99 -1.97
C GLN A 39 -3.18 -13.83 -0.98
N LEU A 40 -3.22 -12.81 -0.11
CA LEU A 40 -2.20 -12.61 0.93
C LEU A 40 -2.14 -13.79 1.91
N ARG A 41 -3.29 -14.32 2.32
CA ARG A 41 -3.34 -15.51 3.20
C ARG A 41 -2.81 -16.76 2.50
N ALA A 42 -3.09 -16.93 1.21
CA ALA A 42 -2.61 -18.07 0.43
C ALA A 42 -1.07 -18.13 0.34
N ILE A 43 -0.38 -16.99 0.44
CA ILE A 43 1.09 -16.91 0.43
C ILE A 43 1.70 -16.84 1.85
N GLY A 44 0.93 -17.16 2.90
CA GLY A 44 1.41 -17.19 4.29
C GLY A 44 1.35 -15.85 5.02
N GLY A 45 0.75 -14.82 4.41
CA GLY A 45 0.52 -13.53 5.07
C GLY A 45 -0.51 -13.66 6.20
N SER A 46 -0.18 -13.09 7.35
CA SER A 46 -1.03 -13.06 8.54
C SER A 46 -1.09 -11.65 9.12
N GLY A 47 -2.07 -11.38 10.00
CA GLY A 47 -2.20 -10.06 10.62
C GLY A 47 -2.47 -8.92 9.64
N VAL A 48 -3.27 -9.16 8.58
CA VAL A 48 -3.53 -8.17 7.52
C VAL A 48 -4.31 -6.97 8.09
N LEU A 49 -3.63 -5.83 8.24
CA LEU A 49 -4.22 -4.56 8.67
C LEU A 49 -4.72 -3.77 7.46
N ILE A 50 -5.89 -3.14 7.60
CA ILE A 50 -6.52 -2.34 6.54
C ILE A 50 -6.88 -0.98 7.14
N SER A 51 -6.42 0.10 6.51
CA SER A 51 -6.72 1.47 6.90
C SER A 51 -7.23 2.25 5.69
N PRO A 52 -8.32 3.04 5.81
CA PRO A 52 -8.75 3.94 4.74
C PRO A 52 -7.76 5.10 4.58
N LEU A 53 -7.68 5.65 3.36
CA LEU A 53 -6.88 6.83 3.05
C LEU A 53 -7.78 8.04 2.80
N THR A 54 -7.41 9.18 3.34
CA THR A 54 -8.14 10.44 3.11
C THR A 54 -7.85 11.01 1.72
N TYR A 55 -6.59 10.99 1.30
CA TYR A 55 -6.14 11.48 -0.01
C TYR A 55 -5.02 10.60 -0.57
N ILE A 56 -5.00 10.47 -1.89
CA ILE A 56 -3.88 9.92 -2.65
C ILE A 56 -3.54 10.99 -3.67
N PHE A 57 -2.39 11.64 -3.50
CA PHE A 57 -1.85 12.57 -4.48
C PHE A 57 -1.03 11.79 -5.49
N ASP A 58 -1.30 12.02 -6.76
CA ASP A 58 -0.59 11.44 -7.90
C ASP A 58 -0.26 12.56 -8.89
N GLU A 59 0.14 12.21 -10.11
CA GLU A 59 0.37 13.18 -11.17
C GLU A 59 -0.78 14.19 -11.36
N GLU A 60 -0.41 15.41 -11.73
CA GLU A 60 -1.36 16.48 -11.91
C GLU A 60 -2.32 16.18 -13.08
N THR A 61 -3.62 16.21 -12.80
CA THR A 61 -4.62 16.05 -13.85
C THR A 61 -4.57 17.23 -14.83
N PRO A 62 -4.97 17.05 -16.11
CA PRO A 62 -5.03 18.14 -17.08
C PRO A 62 -5.91 19.34 -16.66
N ARG A 63 -6.80 19.15 -15.67
CA ARG A 63 -7.81 20.14 -15.25
C ARG A 63 -7.23 21.52 -14.91
N TRP A 64 -6.04 21.57 -14.31
CA TRP A 64 -5.39 22.84 -13.99
C TRP A 64 -4.91 23.56 -15.25
N ARG A 65 -4.23 22.85 -16.16
CA ARG A 65 -3.80 23.39 -17.45
C ARG A 65 -4.98 23.81 -18.32
N ASP A 66 -6.06 23.03 -18.33
CA ASP A 66 -7.29 23.38 -19.05
C ASP A 66 -7.95 24.64 -18.49
N LEU A 67 -7.85 24.86 -17.17
CA LEU A 67 -8.34 26.08 -16.54
C LEU A 67 -7.51 27.30 -16.96
N LEU A 68 -6.17 27.20 -16.94
CA LEU A 68 -5.28 28.29 -17.36
C LEU A 68 -5.52 28.67 -18.83
N ALA A 69 -5.62 27.67 -19.71
CA ALA A 69 -5.91 27.88 -21.11
C ALA A 69 -7.26 28.62 -21.34
N LYS A 70 -8.28 28.33 -20.54
CA LYS A 70 -9.58 29.04 -20.58
C LYS A 70 -9.50 30.48 -20.07
N LEU A 71 -8.53 30.77 -19.20
CA LEU A 71 -8.28 32.12 -18.67
C LEU A 71 -7.32 32.92 -19.57
N GLY A 72 -6.76 32.32 -20.63
CA GLY A 72 -5.76 32.96 -21.49
C GLY A 72 -4.40 33.12 -20.81
N LEU A 73 -4.12 32.32 -19.79
CA LEU A 73 -2.86 32.26 -19.03
C LEU A 73 -2.00 31.06 -19.46
#